data_AF-A0A959B855-F1
#
_entry.id   AF-A0A959B855-F1
#
_cell.length_a   1.000
_cell.length_b   1.000
_cell.length_c   1.000
_cell.angle_alpha   90.00
_cell.angle_beta   90.00
_cell.angle_gamma   90.00
#
_symmetry.space_group_name_H-M   'P 1'
#
loop_
_entity.id
_entity.type
_entity.pdbx_description
1 polymer ?
#
loop_
_entity_poly.entity_id
_entity_poly.type
_entity_poly.pdbx_seq_one_letter_code
_entity_poly.pdbx_strand_id
1 'polypeptide(L)' 'MQPIFLTAEWRNLIMANYLIAPEALKPYVPNGVELDLWQGRCYISLVG' A
#
# COMPACT_ATOMS: atom_id res chain seq x y z
N MET A 1 21.21 7.07 -23.41
CA MET A 1 20.05 7.22 -22.50
C MET A 1 19.27 5.92 -22.51
N GLN A 2 18.86 5.43 -21.35
CA GLN A 2 17.93 4.29 -21.29
C GLN A 2 16.52 4.76 -21.68
N PRO A 3 15.76 3.95 -22.44
CA PRO A 3 14.39 4.28 -22.82
C PRO A 3 13.47 4.24 -21.59
N ILE A 4 12.46 5.12 -21.58
CA ILE A 4 11.44 5.14 -20.52
C ILE A 4 10.65 3.81 -20.60
N PHE A 5 10.64 3.04 -19.51
CA PHE A 5 10.03 1.71 -19.43
C PHE A 5 8.49 1.73 -19.46
N LEU A 6 7.87 2.69 -18.79
CA LEU A 6 6.41 2.85 -18.75
C LEU A 6 6.04 4.33 -18.52
N THR A 7 5.05 4.82 -19.27
CA THR A 7 4.37 6.10 -19.04
C THR A 7 2.89 5.84 -18.78
N ALA A 8 2.31 6.45 -17.74
CA ALA A 8 0.89 6.31 -17.41
C ALA A 8 0.33 7.63 -16.86
N GLU A 9 -0.98 7.80 -17.01
CA GLU A 9 -1.76 8.91 -16.45
C GLU A 9 -2.80 8.38 -15.47
N TRP A 10 -3.03 9.11 -14.38
CA TRP A 10 -4.07 8.78 -13.42
C TRP A 10 -5.43 9.23 -13.97
N ARG A 11 -6.27 8.28 -14.38
CA ARG A 11 -7.62 8.54 -14.89
C ARG A 11 -8.62 7.58 -14.27
N ASN A 12 -9.78 8.09 -13.85
CA ASN A 12 -10.87 7.30 -13.25
C ASN A 12 -10.42 6.46 -12.04
N LEU A 13 -9.66 7.09 -11.15
CA LEU A 13 -9.09 6.47 -9.96
C LEU A 13 -10.15 5.84 -9.05
N ILE A 14 -9.89 4.60 -8.61
CA ILE A 14 -10.59 3.97 -7.50
C ILE A 14 -9.60 3.73 -6.37
N MET A 15 -10.00 4.15 -5.16
CA MET A 15 -9.24 3.87 -3.95
C MET A 15 -10.16 3.18 -2.92
N ALA A 16 -9.88 1.92 -2.65
CA ALA A 16 -10.61 1.12 -1.67
C ALA A 16 -9.70 0.81 -0.48
N ASN A 17 -10.04 1.35 0.68
CA ASN A 17 -9.34 1.10 1.94
C ASN A 17 -10.16 0.15 2.81
N TYR A 18 -9.52 -0.90 3.31
CA TYR A 18 -10.22 -1.87 4.17
C TYR A 18 -9.33 -2.35 5.31
N LEU A 19 -10.00 -2.78 6.37
CA LEU A 19 -9.36 -3.27 7.58
C LEU A 19 -8.70 -4.62 7.32
N ILE A 20 -7.53 -4.80 7.91
CA ILE A 20 -6.82 -6.07 7.89
C ILE A 20 -6.26 -6.39 9.28
N ALA A 21 -6.14 -7.68 9.59
CA ALA A 21 -5.40 -8.12 10.76
C ALA A 21 -3.89 -7.80 10.58
N PRO A 22 -3.25 -7.06 11.51
CA PRO A 22 -1.82 -6.72 11.42
C PRO A 22 -0.92 -7.95 11.24
N GLU A 23 -1.33 -9.09 11.81
CA GLU A 23 -0.64 -10.39 11.75
C GLU A 23 -0.41 -10.85 10.32
N ALA A 24 -1.33 -10.53 9.40
CA ALA A 24 -1.20 -10.87 7.98
C ALA A 24 -0.06 -10.10 7.29
N LEU A 25 0.29 -8.91 7.81
CA LEU A 25 1.34 -8.06 7.24
C LEU A 25 2.71 -8.26 7.91
N LYS A 26 2.76 -8.73 9.16
CA LYS A 26 4.02 -8.92 9.94
C LYS A 26 5.15 -9.59 9.15
N PRO A 27 4.93 -10.66 8.35
CA PRO A 27 6.02 -11.32 7.61
C PRO A 27 6.68 -10.45 6.53
N TYR A 28 6.00 -9.38 6.08
CA TYR A 28 6.45 -8.51 5.00
C TYR A 28 7.06 -7.20 5.50
N VAL A 29 7.07 -6.97 6.83
CA VAL A 29 7.64 -5.76 7.43
C VAL A 29 9.17 -5.88 7.45
N PRO A 30 9.91 -4.98 6.77
CA PRO A 30 11.37 -4.99 6.80
C PRO A 30 11.93 -4.74 8.21
N ASN A 31 13.19 -5.14 8.41
CA ASN A 31 13.89 -4.83 9.66
C ASN A 31 14.06 -3.31 9.83
N GLY A 32 13.80 -2.81 11.04
CA GLY A 32 13.96 -1.40 11.39
C GLY A 32 12.74 -0.52 11.12
N VAL A 33 11.61 -1.11 10.72
CA VAL A 33 10.32 -0.41 10.61
C VAL A 33 9.20 -1.20 11.29
N GLU A 34 8.09 -0.54 11.59
CA GLU A 34 6.90 -1.12 12.22
C GLU A 34 5.65 -0.80 11.40
N LEU A 35 4.57 -1.55 11.65
CA LEU A 35 3.28 -1.28 11.02
C LEU A 35 2.66 -0.01 11.61
N ASP A 36 2.29 0.92 10.73
CA ASP A 36 1.52 2.10 11.11
C ASP A 36 0.04 1.76 11.30
N LEU A 37 -0.60 2.45 12.25
CA LEU A 37 -2.01 2.27 12.59
C LEU A 37 -2.74 3.61 12.52
N TRP A 38 -3.73 3.71 11.64
CA TRP A 38 -4.62 4.86 11.58
C TRP A 38 -5.74 4.70 12.60
N GLN A 39 -5.81 5.60 13.60
CA GLN A 39 -6.78 5.54 14.71
C GLN A 39 -6.79 4.16 15.41
N GLY A 40 -5.61 3.55 15.57
CA GLY A 40 -5.45 2.22 16.18
C GLY A 40 -5.89 1.06 15.29
N ARG A 41 -6.13 1.29 13.99
CA ARG A 41 -6.57 0.28 13.03
C ARG A 41 -5.60 0.15 11.88
N CYS A 42 -5.36 -1.09 11.44
CA CYS A 42 -4.51 -1.39 10.29
C CYS A 42 -5.35 -1.45 9.02
N TYR A 43 -4.90 -0.76 7.98
CA TYR A 43 -5.58 -0.67 6.70
C TYR A 43 -4.64 -1.06 5.56
N ILE A 44 -5.22 -1.62 4.50
CA ILE A 44 -4.57 -1.69 3.20
C ILE A 44 -5.43 -1.01 2.15
N SER A 45 -4.76 -0.46 1.14
CA SER A 45 -5.37 0.28 0.05
C SER A 45 -5.20 -0.48 -1.25
N LEU A 46 -6.30 -0.69 -1.96
CA LEU A 46 -6.28 -1.04 -3.38
C LEU A 46 -6.45 0.25 -4.18
N VAL A 47 -5.49 0.53 -5.07
CA VAL A 47 -5.48 1.71 -5.93
C VAL A 47 -5.40 1.26 -7.39
N GLY A 48 -6.28 1.79 -8.24
CA GLY A 48 -6.35 1.47 -9.67
C GLY A 48 -7.05 2.52 -10.50
#